data_AF-A0AAN6IAB8-F1
#
_entry.id   AF-A0AAN6IAB8-F1
#
_cell.length_a   1.000
_cell.length_b   1.000
_cell.length_c   1.000
_cell.angle_alpha   90.00
_cell.angle_beta   90.00
_cell.angle_gamma   90.00
#
_symmetry.space_group_name_H-M   'P 1'
#
loop_
_entity.id
_entity.type
_entity.pdbx_description
1 polymer ?
#
loop_
_entity_poly.entity_id
_entity_poly.type
_entity_poly.pdbx_seq_one_letter_code
_entity_poly.pdbx_strand_id
1 'polypeptide(L)'
;MPSPSAPSHPDIPPFPEPSTFSILPDIYLLIARLTIYQQAQQQKSQSDSETQTIQTQPPPAQNLGPPLDIKELPAQVYKIKQRIAKARAAVSALPDVDRSENEQETEVQELQRTIKLLKQRLGKLGAIAAGGNSEEQADTEAKEDVDMEGAEE
;
A
#
# COMPACT_ATOMS: atom_id res chain seq x y z
N MET A 1 -16.11 -13.45 -2.81
CA MET A 1 -17.06 -12.38 -2.44
C MET A 1 -16.26 -11.11 -2.23
N PRO A 2 -16.62 -9.97 -2.82
CA PRO A 2 -15.94 -8.71 -2.53
C PRO A 2 -16.26 -8.25 -1.11
N SER A 3 -15.24 -7.98 -0.31
CA SER A 3 -15.38 -7.49 1.07
C SER A 3 -15.96 -6.06 1.08
N PRO A 4 -16.79 -5.69 2.07
CA PRO A 4 -17.30 -4.32 2.19
C PRO A 4 -16.15 -3.35 2.52
N SER A 5 -15.99 -2.30 1.71
CA SER A 5 -15.06 -1.20 1.97
C SER A 5 -15.49 -0.47 3.25
N ALA A 6 -14.54 -0.25 4.16
CA ALA A 6 -14.77 0.54 5.38
C ALA A 6 -15.11 2.00 5.01
N PRO A 7 -15.92 2.71 5.83
CA PRO A 7 -16.23 4.11 5.56
C PRO A 7 -14.94 4.95 5.60
N SER A 8 -14.55 5.51 4.45
CA SER A 8 -13.44 6.45 4.35
C SER A 8 -13.83 7.78 5.01
N HIS A 9 -12.95 8.33 5.84
CA HIS A 9 -13.08 9.70 6.36
C HIS A 9 -13.24 10.67 5.17
N PRO A 10 -14.08 11.72 5.24
CA PRO A 10 -14.37 12.62 4.11
C PRO A 10 -13.12 13.26 3.49
N ASP A 11 -12.05 13.41 4.28
CA ASP A 11 -10.78 14.01 3.86
C ASP A 11 -9.78 13.02 3.25
N ILE A 12 -10.09 11.71 3.23
CA ILE A 12 -9.19 10.68 2.69
C ILE A 12 -9.66 10.31 1.27
N PRO A 13 -8.84 10.56 0.23
CA PRO A 13 -9.20 10.16 -1.12
C PRO A 13 -9.33 8.62 -1.19
N PRO A 14 -10.29 8.11 -1.98
CA PRO A 14 -10.48 6.67 -2.09
C PRO A 14 -9.23 6.02 -2.68
N PHE A 15 -8.86 4.85 -2.14
CA PHE A 15 -7.73 4.10 -2.64
C PHE A 15 -7.95 3.68 -4.10
N PRO A 16 -6.92 3.72 -4.97
CA PRO A 16 -7.08 3.32 -6.35
C PRO A 16 -7.45 1.85 -6.49
N GLU A 17 -8.34 1.57 -7.45
CA GLU A 17 -8.74 0.20 -7.79
C GLU A 17 -7.51 -0.66 -8.18
N PRO A 18 -7.43 -1.94 -7.75
CA PRO A 18 -6.29 -2.80 -8.06
C PRO A 18 -6.00 -2.94 -9.56
N SER A 19 -7.05 -2.86 -10.39
CA SER A 19 -6.97 -2.91 -11.85
C SER A 19 -6.16 -1.75 -12.47
N THR A 20 -6.01 -0.64 -11.74
CA THR A 20 -5.16 0.49 -12.11
C THR A 20 -3.71 0.05 -12.29
N PHE A 21 -3.27 -0.94 -11.50
CA PHE A 21 -1.90 -1.47 -11.50
C PHE A 21 -1.73 -2.73 -12.37
N SER A 22 -2.84 -3.33 -12.85
CA SER A 22 -2.83 -4.54 -13.68
C SER A 22 -2.47 -4.24 -15.14
N ILE A 23 -1.24 -3.79 -15.38
CA ILE A 23 -0.74 -3.37 -16.72
C ILE A 23 -0.01 -4.53 -17.44
N LEU A 24 0.49 -5.50 -16.68
CA LEU A 24 1.24 -6.65 -17.21
C LEU A 24 0.48 -7.46 -18.27
N PRO A 25 -0.83 -7.75 -18.13
CA PRO A 25 -1.56 -8.49 -19.16
C PRO A 25 -1.55 -7.77 -20.53
N ASP A 26 -1.70 -6.45 -20.53
CA ASP A 26 -1.69 -5.64 -21.75
C ASP A 26 -0.33 -5.65 -22.43
N ILE A 27 0.75 -5.53 -21.64
CA ILE A 27 2.13 -5.59 -22.15
C ILE A 27 2.38 -6.97 -22.77
N TYR A 28 1.99 -8.04 -22.06
CA TYR A 28 2.14 -9.40 -22.55
C TYR A 28 1.40 -9.62 -23.86
N LEU A 29 0.13 -9.21 -23.94
CA LEU A 29 -0.67 -9.32 -25.17
C LEU A 29 -0.05 -8.53 -26.33
N LEU A 30 0.47 -7.33 -26.06
CA LEU A 30 1.12 -6.51 -27.07
C LEU A 30 2.38 -7.19 -27.63
N ILE A 31 3.23 -7.72 -26.75
CA ILE A 31 4.45 -8.44 -27.14
C ILE A 31 4.09 -9.69 -27.94
N ALA A 32 3.11 -10.47 -27.47
CA ALA A 32 2.71 -11.70 -28.15
C ALA A 32 2.19 -11.44 -29.58
N ARG A 33 1.40 -10.37 -29.78
CA ARG A 33 0.97 -9.94 -31.12
C ARG A 33 2.13 -9.51 -32.01
N LEU A 34 3.11 -8.81 -31.44
CA LEU A 34 4.29 -8.36 -32.17
C LEU A 34 5.18 -9.54 -32.61
N THR A 35 5.33 -10.55 -31.75
CA THR A 35 6.06 -11.79 -32.07
C THR A 35 5.42 -12.54 -33.24
N ILE A 36 4.08 -12.65 -33.26
CA ILE A 36 3.36 -13.27 -34.38
C ILE A 36 3.56 -12.49 -35.67
N TYR A 37 3.48 -11.15 -35.63
CA TYR A 37 3.75 -10.32 -36.79
C TYR A 37 5.17 -10.54 -37.33
N GLN A 38 6.18 -10.63 -36.45
CA GLN A 38 7.56 -10.89 -36.86
C GLN A 38 7.73 -12.26 -37.55
N GLN A 39 7.11 -13.31 -37.02
CA GLN A 39 7.13 -14.64 -37.64
C GLN A 39 6.46 -14.64 -39.03
N ALA A 40 5.34 -13.94 -39.19
CA ALA A 40 4.65 -13.82 -40.47
C ALA A 40 5.47 -13.08 -41.54
N GLN A 41 6.31 -12.12 -41.14
CA GLN A 41 7.22 -11.42 -42.07
C GLN A 41 8.39 -12.31 -42.52
N GLN A 42 8.87 -13.23 -41.68
CA GLN A 42 9.96 -14.14 -42.03
C GLN A 42 9.52 -15.19 -43.07
N GLN A 43 8.28 -15.68 -43.00
CA GLN A 43 7.74 -16.64 -43.98
C GLN A 43 7.49 -16.03 -45.38
N LYS A 44 7.41 -14.70 -45.51
CA LYS A 44 7.20 -14.03 -46.80
C LYS A 44 8.48 -13.94 -47.66
N SER A 45 9.64 -14.26 -47.08
CA SER A 45 10.96 -14.18 -47.72
C SER A 45 11.60 -15.55 -48.01
N GLN A 46 10.95 -16.66 -47.65
CA GLN A 46 11.45 -18.02 -47.89
C GLN A 46 10.37 -18.89 -48.53
N SER A 47 10.28 -18.82 -49.86
CA SER A 47 9.95 -19.99 -50.67
C SER A 47 11.25 -20.70 -51.01
N ASP A 48 11.82 -21.40 -50.03
CA ASP A 48 12.64 -22.61 -50.18
C ASP A 48 13.44 -22.87 -48.90
N SER A 49 13.54 -24.17 -48.57
CA SER A 49 14.34 -24.79 -47.52
C SER A 49 13.80 -24.78 -46.10
N GLU A 50 13.32 -25.97 -45.73
CA GLU A 50 13.10 -26.48 -44.40
C GLU A 50 14.34 -26.29 -43.50
N THR A 51 14.22 -25.59 -42.37
CA THR A 51 14.93 -25.98 -41.14
C THR A 51 14.25 -25.40 -39.90
N GLN A 52 14.25 -26.22 -38.85
CA GLN A 52 13.59 -26.08 -37.55
C GLN A 52 13.99 -24.79 -36.80
N THR A 53 13.01 -24.12 -36.18
CA THR A 53 13.26 -23.13 -35.13
C THR A 53 12.47 -23.49 -33.87
N ILE A 54 13.15 -23.33 -32.73
CA ILE A 54 12.73 -23.63 -31.35
C ILE A 54 11.27 -23.18 -31.10
N GLN A 55 10.40 -24.15 -30.81
CA GLN A 55 9.02 -23.90 -30.37
C GLN A 55 9.04 -23.37 -28.95
N THR A 56 8.95 -22.04 -28.78
CA THR A 56 8.22 -21.51 -27.63
C THR A 56 6.75 -21.59 -28.03
N GLN A 57 6.02 -22.50 -27.37
CA GLN A 57 4.62 -22.78 -27.67
C GLN A 57 3.82 -21.47 -27.78
N PRO A 58 3.15 -21.18 -28.91
CA PRO A 58 2.35 -19.98 -29.04
C PRO A 58 1.24 -20.03 -27.98
N PRO A 59 0.96 -18.93 -27.26
CA PRO A 59 -0.17 -18.88 -26.35
C PRO A 59 -1.47 -19.18 -27.11
N PRO A 60 -2.50 -19.75 -26.46
CA PRO A 60 -3.74 -20.11 -27.13
C PRO A 60 -4.29 -18.91 -27.91
N ALA A 61 -4.34 -19.04 -29.23
CA ALA A 61 -4.68 -17.98 -30.19
C ALA A 61 -6.07 -17.36 -29.99
N GLN A 62 -6.88 -17.94 -29.11
CA GLN A 62 -8.27 -17.54 -28.85
C GLN A 62 -8.41 -16.14 -28.23
N ASN A 63 -7.36 -15.58 -27.61
CA ASN A 63 -7.44 -14.26 -26.96
C ASN A 63 -6.40 -13.25 -27.48
N LEU A 64 -5.62 -13.62 -28.50
CA LEU A 64 -4.50 -12.80 -28.96
C LEU A 64 -4.89 -11.67 -29.92
N GLY A 65 -6.13 -11.62 -30.42
CA GLY A 65 -6.51 -10.62 -31.43
C GLY A 65 -5.71 -10.73 -32.74
N PRO A 66 -6.00 -9.88 -33.73
CA PRO A 66 -5.26 -9.88 -35.00
C PRO A 66 -3.78 -9.50 -34.80
N PRO A 67 -2.86 -9.97 -35.67
CA PRO A 67 -1.46 -9.56 -35.66
C PRO A 67 -1.34 -8.04 -35.71
N LEU A 68 -0.47 -7.47 -34.87
CA LEU A 68 -0.31 -6.03 -34.78
C LEU A 68 0.59 -5.52 -35.91
N ASP A 69 0.11 -4.57 -36.72
CA ASP A 69 0.95 -3.84 -37.67
C ASP A 69 1.94 -2.93 -36.91
N ILE A 70 3.18 -2.86 -37.36
CA ILE A 70 4.24 -2.00 -36.81
C ILE A 70 3.78 -0.53 -36.76
N LYS A 71 2.96 -0.09 -37.73
CA LYS A 71 2.45 1.28 -37.77
C LYS A 71 1.50 1.61 -36.61
N GLU A 72 0.82 0.60 -36.07
CA GLU A 72 -0.11 0.76 -34.94
C GLU A 72 0.59 0.64 -33.58
N LEU A 73 1.84 0.16 -33.55
CA LEU A 73 2.61 -0.03 -32.33
C LEU A 73 2.72 1.25 -31.48
N PRO A 74 3.04 2.43 -32.04
CA PRO A 74 3.13 3.66 -31.24
C PRO A 74 1.81 4.00 -30.52
N ALA A 75 0.67 3.79 -31.19
CA ALA A 75 -0.65 4.05 -30.64
C ALA A 75 -1.01 3.08 -29.50
N GLN A 76 -0.71 1.78 -29.67
CA GLN A 76 -0.97 0.79 -28.62
C GLN A 76 -0.05 0.98 -27.42
N VAL A 77 1.23 1.27 -27.66
CA VAL A 77 2.20 1.59 -26.59
C VAL A 77 1.77 2.86 -25.84
N TYR A 78 1.21 3.86 -26.52
CA TYR A 78 0.72 5.07 -25.87
C TYR A 78 -0.40 4.78 -24.85
N LYS A 79 -1.33 3.87 -25.15
CA LYS A 79 -2.37 3.46 -24.19
C LYS A 79 -1.78 2.85 -22.92
N ILE A 80 -0.76 2.00 -23.07
CA ILE A 80 -0.03 1.42 -21.93
C ILE A 80 0.67 2.51 -21.12
N LYS A 81 1.35 3.45 -21.79
CA LYS A 81 1.99 4.60 -21.15
C LYS A 81 0.98 5.45 -20.36
N GLN A 82 -0.21 5.67 -20.92
CA GLN A 82 -1.28 6.40 -20.25
C GLN A 82 -1.77 5.67 -18.99
N ARG A 83 -1.93 4.33 -19.05
CA ARG A 83 -2.27 3.53 -17.87
C ARG A 83 -1.19 3.61 -16.79
N ILE A 84 0.09 3.55 -17.15
CA ILE A 84 1.20 3.72 -16.22
C ILE A 84 1.18 5.12 -15.60
N ALA A 85 0.97 6.16 -16.41
CA ALA A 85 0.89 7.54 -15.91
C ALA A 85 -0.26 7.71 -14.93
N LYS A 86 -1.43 7.14 -15.21
CA LYS A 86 -2.57 7.11 -14.31
C LYS A 86 -2.24 6.39 -13.00
N ALA A 87 -1.60 5.23 -13.06
CA ALA A 87 -1.19 4.49 -11.87
C ALA A 87 -0.21 5.27 -11.00
N ARG A 88 0.77 5.95 -11.61
CA ARG A 88 1.69 6.83 -10.89
C ARG A 88 0.98 8.00 -10.24
N ALA A 89 0.09 8.67 -10.97
CA ALA A 89 -0.70 9.78 -10.45
C ALA A 89 -1.56 9.35 -9.26
N ALA A 90 -2.14 8.15 -9.33
CA ALA A 90 -2.92 7.59 -8.24
C ALA A 90 -2.08 7.32 -6.99
N VAL A 91 -0.86 6.81 -7.15
CA VAL A 91 0.08 6.59 -6.02
C VAL A 91 0.53 7.91 -5.41
N SER A 92 0.90 8.90 -6.23
CA SER A 92 1.33 10.22 -5.73
C SER A 92 0.20 11.04 -5.09
N ALA A 93 -1.05 10.67 -5.35
CA ALA A 93 -2.22 11.30 -4.73
C ALA A 93 -2.60 10.65 -3.40
N LEU A 94 -1.93 9.58 -2.99
CA LEU A 94 -2.20 8.93 -1.70
C LEU A 94 -1.72 9.82 -0.54
N PRO A 95 -2.50 9.93 0.55
CA PRO A 95 -2.08 10.64 1.73
C PRO A 95 -0.85 9.99 2.35
N ASP A 96 0.02 10.80 2.94
CA ASP A 96 1.23 10.38 3.65
C ASP A 96 2.18 9.46 2.86
N VAL A 97 2.09 9.43 1.52
CA VAL A 97 2.96 8.60 0.66
C VAL A 97 4.43 9.03 0.70
N ASP A 98 4.67 10.30 1.03
CA ASP A 98 6.01 10.87 1.15
C ASP A 98 6.60 10.72 2.57
N ARG A 99 5.83 10.24 3.55
CA ARG A 99 6.30 10.04 4.93
C ARG A 99 6.79 8.63 5.15
N SER A 100 7.80 8.50 6.00
CA SER A 100 8.32 7.19 6.40
C SER A 100 7.41 6.50 7.42
N GLU A 101 7.42 5.17 7.42
CA GLU A 101 6.71 4.34 8.41
C GLU A 101 7.14 4.69 9.85
N ASN A 102 8.44 4.95 10.07
CA ASN A 102 8.96 5.24 11.40
C ASN A 102 8.42 6.56 11.99
N GLU A 103 8.26 7.60 11.16
CA GLU A 103 7.64 8.86 11.58
C GLU A 103 6.18 8.65 11.96
N GLN A 104 5.44 7.88 11.14
CA GLN A 104 4.04 7.57 11.39
C GLN A 104 3.89 6.77 12.69
N GLU A 105 4.75 5.77 12.92
CA GLU A 105 4.72 4.96 14.14
C GLU A 105 5.01 5.81 15.40
N THR A 106 5.97 6.74 15.32
CA THR A 106 6.27 7.67 16.42
C THR A 106 5.05 8.53 16.75
N GLU A 107 4.39 9.09 15.73
CA GLU A 107 3.17 9.88 15.90
C GLU A 107 2.03 9.05 16.49
N VAL A 108 1.83 7.81 16.02
CA VAL A 108 0.82 6.90 16.59
C VAL A 108 1.06 6.69 18.09
N GLN A 109 2.31 6.49 18.52
CA GLN A 109 2.64 6.32 19.93
C GLN A 109 2.30 7.58 20.76
N GLU A 110 2.62 8.76 20.24
CA GLU A 110 2.28 10.04 20.89
C GLU A 110 0.77 10.27 20.98
N LEU A 111 0.03 9.99 19.90
CA LEU A 111 -1.42 10.07 19.86
C LEU A 111 -2.06 9.09 20.86
N GLN A 112 -1.58 7.85 20.92
CA GLN A 112 -2.05 6.85 21.88
C GLN A 112 -1.80 7.30 23.33
N ARG A 113 -0.62 7.86 23.64
CA ARG A 113 -0.32 8.44 24.95
C ARG A 113 -1.29 9.56 25.30
N THR A 114 -1.57 10.43 24.34
CA THR A 114 -2.50 11.55 24.53
C THR A 114 -3.92 11.06 24.80
N ILE A 115 -4.42 10.09 24.03
CA ILE A 115 -5.73 9.45 24.25
C ILE A 115 -5.81 8.86 25.66
N LYS A 116 -4.76 8.17 26.13
CA LYS A 116 -4.72 7.61 27.48
C LYS A 116 -4.88 8.68 28.55
N LEU A 117 -4.16 9.79 28.43
CA LEU A 117 -4.25 10.92 29.37
C LEU A 117 -5.63 11.59 29.33
N LEU A 118 -6.19 11.79 28.14
CA LEU A 118 -7.53 12.36 27.98
C LEU A 118 -8.60 11.46 28.60
N LYS A 119 -8.54 10.14 28.39
CA LYS A 119 -9.45 9.17 29.02
C LYS A 119 -9.36 9.22 30.55
N GLN A 120 -8.16 9.34 31.12
CA GLN A 120 -7.97 9.48 32.56
C GLN A 120 -8.60 10.78 33.10
N ARG A 121 -8.36 11.92 32.43
CA ARG A 121 -8.95 13.20 32.82
C ARG A 121 -10.48 13.17 32.75
N LEU A 122 -11.02 12.58 31.67
CA LEU A 122 -12.47 12.42 31.50
C LEU A 122 -13.06 11.52 32.60
N GLY A 123 -12.35 10.45 32.99
CA GLY A 123 -12.74 9.59 34.12
C GLY A 123 -12.80 10.35 35.44
N LYS A 124 -11.78 11.19 35.74
CA LYS A 124 -11.78 12.04 36.94
C LYS A 124 -12.94 13.03 36.93
N LEU A 125 -13.19 13.68 35.80
CA LEU A 125 -14.30 14.63 35.67
C LEU A 125 -15.65 13.93 35.83
N GLY A 126 -15.80 12.73 35.28
CA GLY A 126 -16.98 11.88 35.47
C GLY A 126 -17.21 11.50 36.93
N ALA A 127 -16.15 11.14 37.67
CA ALA A 127 -16.22 10.84 39.10
C ALA A 127 -16.65 12.06 39.94
N ILE A 128 -16.09 13.24 39.62
CA ILE A 128 -16.47 14.51 40.27
C ILE A 128 -17.94 14.84 39.99
N ALA A 129 -18.39 14.70 38.74
CA ALA A 129 -19.78 14.95 38.34
C ALA A 129 -20.76 13.95 38.98
N ALA A 130 -20.32 12.73 39.28
CA ALA A 130 -21.09 11.71 39.98
C ALA A 130 -21.11 11.89 41.52
N GLY A 131 -20.51 12.97 42.05
CA GLY A 131 -20.48 13.27 43.49
C GLY A 131 -19.38 12.55 44.27
N GLY A 132 -18.36 12.01 43.60
CA GLY A 132 -17.24 11.34 44.26
C GLY A 132 -16.23 12.32 44.85
N ASN A 133 -16.25 12.51 46.17
CA ASN A 133 -15.12 13.02 46.93
C ASN A 133 -14.01 11.95 46.94
N SER A 134 -12.99 12.09 46.11
CA SER A 134 -11.75 11.29 46.21
C SER A 134 -10.77 11.99 47.14
N GLU A 135 -11.07 11.99 48.43
CA GLU A 135 -10.10 12.23 49.49
C GLU A 135 -9.94 10.92 50.27
N GLU A 136 -8.89 10.13 49.97
CA GLU A 136 -8.32 9.22 50.96
C GLU A 136 -6.89 8.80 50.60
N GLN A 137 -5.96 9.32 51.41
CA GLN A 137 -4.72 8.72 51.91
C GLN A 137 -3.63 8.24 50.93
N ALA A 138 -2.60 9.08 50.79
CA ALA A 138 -1.21 8.64 50.61
C ALA A 138 -0.28 9.58 51.39
N ASP A 139 -0.44 9.62 52.70
CA ASP A 139 0.53 10.25 53.60
C ASP A 139 0.54 9.51 54.95
N THR A 140 1.19 8.34 54.97
CA THR A 140 1.69 7.64 56.17
C THR A 140 2.38 6.36 55.71
N GLU A 141 3.72 6.35 55.72
CA GLU A 141 4.64 5.22 55.99
C GLU A 141 5.96 5.38 55.22
N ALA A 142 6.83 6.23 55.77
CA ALA A 142 8.29 6.15 55.58
C ALA A 142 8.96 6.79 56.82
N LYS A 143 8.73 6.18 57.99
CA LYS A 143 9.44 6.45 59.25
C LYS A 143 9.54 5.14 60.05
N GLU A 144 10.56 4.37 59.71
CA GLU A 144 11.19 3.22 60.40
C GLU A 144 12.27 2.78 59.39
N ASP A 145 13.57 2.66 59.61
CA ASP A 145 14.46 2.74 60.76
C ASP A 145 15.87 2.98 60.17
N VAL A 146 16.61 3.97 60.66
CA VAL A 146 18.08 3.92 60.63
C VAL A 146 18.54 4.49 61.97
N ASP A 147 18.82 3.55 62.87
CA ASP A 147 19.35 3.75 64.21
C ASP A 147 20.54 4.71 64.27
N MET A 148 20.47 5.58 65.28
CA MET A 148 21.51 5.98 66.24
C MET A 148 22.93 5.44 65.98
N GLU A 149 23.92 6.34 65.84
CA GLU A 149 24.79 6.79 66.95
C GLU A 149 25.84 5.69 67.27
N GLY A 150 27.12 5.84 66.96
CA GLY A 150 27.99 6.92 67.43
C GLY A 150 28.56 6.53 68.80
N ALA A 151 29.90 6.45 68.88
CA ALA A 151 30.73 6.12 70.06
C ALA A 151 30.87 4.60 70.36
N GLU A 152 32.03 4.03 70.72
CA GLU A 152 33.15 4.55 71.52
C GLU A 152 34.50 3.93 71.10
N GLU A 153 35.57 4.70 71.40
CA GLU A 153 37.01 4.45 71.64
C GLU A 153 37.77 3.26 71.01
#